data_AF-A0A4U3F326-F1
#
_entry.id   AF-A0A4U3F326-F1
#
_cell.length_a   1.000
_cell.length_b   1.000
_cell.length_c   1.000
_cell.angle_alpha   90.00
_cell.angle_beta   90.00
_cell.angle_gamma   90.00
#
_symmetry.space_group_name_H-M   'P 1'
#
loop_
_entity.id
_entity.type
_entity.pdbx_description
1 polymer ?
#
loop_
_entity_poly.entity_id
_entity_poly.type
_entity_poly.pdbx_seq_one_letter_code
_entity_poly.pdbx_strand_id
1 'polypeptide(L)' 'MNNDNNLSLWMTQFLCSPDPVKEERIEEAEIENNPVLLQSIRFHLELRNRHDLLEHHTL' A
#
# COMPACT_ATOMS: atom_id res chain seq x y z
N MET A 1 -16.48 13.02 8.85
CA MET A 1 -15.04 12.95 9.18
C MET A 1 -14.80 11.68 9.97
N ASN A 2 -14.37 10.60 9.29
CA ASN A 2 -13.86 9.35 9.88
C ASN A 2 -13.09 8.49 8.85
N ASN A 3 -12.72 9.05 7.69
CA ASN A 3 -12.14 8.26 6.59
C ASN A 3 -10.62 8.06 6.72
N ASP A 4 -9.90 8.99 7.34
CA ASP A 4 -8.42 8.95 7.37
C ASP A 4 -7.88 7.90 8.34
N ASN A 5 -8.54 7.70 9.49
CA ASN A 5 -8.22 6.62 10.43
C ASN A 5 -8.50 5.24 9.81
N ASN A 6 -9.52 5.14 8.95
CA ASN A 6 -9.81 3.90 8.23
C ASN A 6 -8.77 3.61 7.15
N LEU A 7 -8.28 4.64 6.44
CA LEU A 7 -7.28 4.45 5.39
C LEU A 7 -5.94 3.96 5.95
N SER A 8 -5.49 4.53 7.07
CA SER A 8 -4.23 4.11 7.70
C SER A 8 -4.29 2.66 8.20
N LEU A 9 -5.40 2.26 8.81
CA LEU A 9 -5.62 0.89 9.25
C LEU A 9 -5.74 -0.06 8.05
N TRP A 10 -6.50 0.31 7.03
CA TRP A 10 -6.66 -0.46 5.80
C TRP A 10 -5.31 -0.68 5.12
N MET A 11 -4.48 0.36 5.00
CA MET A 11 -3.16 0.28 4.38
C MET A 11 -2.22 -0.62 5.19
N THR A 12 -2.26 -0.51 6.52
CA THR A 12 -1.49 -1.41 7.40
C THR A 12 -1.89 -2.87 7.18
N GLN A 13 -3.19 -3.16 7.15
CA GLN A 13 -3.72 -4.50 6.90
C GLN A 13 -3.36 -5.02 5.49
N PHE A 14 -3.40 -4.15 4.49
CA PHE A 14 -3.01 -4.45 3.12
C PHE A 14 -1.51 -4.79 3.01
N LEU A 15 -0.63 -3.99 3.63
CA LEU A 15 0.81 -4.24 3.55
C LEU A 15 1.23 -5.53 4.28
N CYS A 16 0.53 -5.88 5.37
CA CYS A 16 0.76 -7.11 6.12
C CYS A 16 0.11 -8.36 5.52
N SER A 17 -0.75 -8.26 4.50
CA SER A 17 -1.43 -9.43 3.94
C SER A 17 -0.51 -10.25 3.02
N PRO A 18 -0.83 -11.51 2.72
CA PRO A 18 -0.16 -12.28 1.67
C PRO A 18 -0.38 -11.68 0.27
N ASP A 19 0.51 -11.96 -0.68
CA ASP A 19 0.42 -11.40 -2.04
C ASP A 19 -0.90 -11.69 -2.78
N PRO A 20 -1.51 -12.90 -2.68
CA PRO A 20 -2.83 -13.14 -3.27
C PRO A 20 -3.93 -12.19 -2.76
N VAL A 21 -3.87 -11.82 -1.48
CA VAL A 21 -4.83 -10.89 -0.87
C VAL A 21 -4.56 -9.44 -1.30
N LYS A 22 -3.31 -9.10 -1.61
CA LYS A 22 -2.97 -7.77 -2.14
C LYS A 22 -3.49 -7.61 -3.56
N GLU A 23 -3.36 -8.62 -4.40
CA GLU A 23 -3.86 -8.63 -5.78
C GLU A 23 -5.37 -8.38 -5.81
N GLU A 24 -6.15 -9.16 -5.05
CA GLU A 24 -7.60 -9.00 -4.92
C GLU A 24 -7.98 -7.57 -4.51
N ARG A 25 -7.32 -7.00 -3.49
CA ARG A 25 -7.61 -5.64 -3.02
C ARG A 25 -7.20 -4.53 -3.98
N ILE A 26 -6.20 -4.77 -4.83
CA ILE A 26 -5.85 -3.83 -5.90
C ILE A 26 -6.97 -3.84 -6.95
N GLU A 27 -7.43 -5.02 -7.37
CA GLU A 27 -8.54 -5.15 -8.32
C GLU A 27 -9.82 -4.48 -7.80
N GLU A 28 -10.16 -4.68 -6.52
CA GLU A 28 -11.29 -3.99 -5.87
C GLU A 28 -11.14 -2.46 -5.96
N ALA A 29 -9.95 -1.92 -5.62
CA ALA A 29 -9.69 -0.48 -5.66
C ALA A 29 -9.73 0.10 -7.09
N GLU A 30 -9.36 -0.69 -8.10
CA GLU A 30 -9.47 -0.34 -9.51
C GLU A 30 -10.93 -0.31 -9.98
N ILE A 31 -11.73 -1.31 -9.59
CA ILE A 31 -13.17 -1.38 -9.89
C ILE A 31 -13.94 -0.23 -9.22
N GLU A 32 -13.62 0.07 -7.96
CA GLU A 32 -14.20 1.19 -7.22
C GLU A 32 -13.73 2.56 -7.75
N ASN A 33 -12.74 2.57 -8.65
CA ASN A 33 -12.19 3.76 -9.27
C ASN A 33 -11.75 4.79 -8.23
N ASN A 34 -11.05 4.32 -7.19
CA ASN A 34 -10.60 5.13 -6.06
C ASN A 34 -9.13 5.55 -6.25
N PRO A 35 -8.86 6.72 -6.88
CA PRO A 35 -7.50 7.11 -7.26
C PRO A 35 -6.58 7.36 -6.04
N VAL A 36 -7.13 7.83 -4.92
CA VAL A 36 -6.37 8.10 -3.69
C VAL A 36 -5.85 6.80 -3.09
N LEU A 37 -6.71 5.77 -3.04
CA LEU A 37 -6.35 4.45 -2.54
C LEU A 37 -5.29 3.80 -3.45
N LEU A 38 -5.49 3.83 -4.77
CA LEU A 38 -4.55 3.29 -5.74
C LEU A 38 -3.18 3.97 -5.68
N GLN A 39 -3.16 5.31 -5.56
CA GLN A 39 -1.91 6.05 -5.40
C GLN A 39 -1.21 5.68 -4.09
N SER A 40 -1.96 5.52 -3.00
CA SER A 40 -1.42 5.11 -1.71
C SER A 40 -0.83 3.70 -1.77
N ILE A 41 -1.52 2.75 -2.40
CA ILE A 41 -1.02 1.38 -2.59
C ILE A 41 0.30 1.40 -3.37
N ARG A 42 0.34 2.07 -4.51
CA ARG A 42 1.53 2.17 -5.37
C ARG A 42 2.73 2.74 -4.63
N PHE A 43 2.51 3.83 -3.89
CA PHE A 43 3.56 4.46 -3.10
C PHE A 43 4.18 3.51 -2.07
N HIS A 44 3.36 2.79 -1.30
CA HIS A 44 3.88 1.89 -0.27
C HIS A 44 4.54 0.64 -0.84
N LEU A 45 4.03 0.10 -1.95
CA LEU A 45 4.67 -1.02 -2.66
C LEU A 45 6.02 -0.61 -3.27
N GLU A 46 6.09 0.59 -3.85
CA GLU A 46 7.34 1.11 -4.39
C GLU A 46 8.39 1.30 -3.28
N LEU A 47 7.98 1.85 -2.13
CA LEU A 47 8.84 1.97 -0.95
C LEU A 47 9.39 0.62 -0.46
N ARG A 48 8.57 -0.42 -0.42
CA ARG A 48 9.01 -1.79 -0.08
C ARG A 48 10.10 -2.30 -1.02
N ASN A 49 9.96 -1.99 -2.32
CA ASN A 49 10.91 -2.44 -3.33
C ASN A 49 12.21 -1.64 -3.34
N ARG A 50 12.22 -0.46 -2.69
CA ARG A 50 13.42 0.36 -2.53
C ARG A 50 14.28 -0.05 -1.32
N HIS A 51 14.59 -1.34 -1.21
CA HIS A 51 15.54 -1.84 -0.20
C HIS A 51 16.94 -1.22 -0.36
N ASP A 52 17.30 -0.81 -1.58
CA ASP A 52 18.52 -0.07 -1.90
C ASP A 52 18.68 1.22 -1.07
N LEU A 53 17.58 1.88 -0.70
CA LEU A 53 17.62 3.06 0.16
C LEU A 53 18.02 2.76 1.62
N LEU A 54 17.87 1.52 2.09
CA LEU A 54 18.24 1.11 3.45
C LEU A 54 19.69 0.59 3.52
N GLU A 55 20.19 -0.01 2.44
CA GLU A 55 21.53 -0.60 2.42
C GLU A 55 22.66 0.44 2.29
N HIS A 56 22.38 1.60 1.68
CA HIS A 56 23.37 2.68 1.51
C HIS A 56 23.65 3.52 2.77
N HIS A 57 23.07 3.17 3.93
CA HIS A 57 23.36 3.78 5.23
C HIS A 57 24.15 2.88 6.19
N THR A 58 24.95 1.94 5.66
CA THR A 58 26.06 1.35 6.41
C THR A 58 27.31 2.23 6.23
N LEU A 59 27.42 3.27 7.08
CA LEU A 59 28.67 3.99 7.36
C LEU A 59 29.31 3.42 8.63
#